data_AF-A0A397SE96-F1
#
_entry.id   AF-A0A397SE96-F1
#
_cell.length_a   1.000
_cell.length_b   1.000
_cell.length_c   1.000
_cell.angle_alpha   90.00
_cell.angle_beta   90.00
_cell.angle_gamma   90.00
#
_symmetry.space_group_name_H-M   'P 1'
#
loop_
_entity.id
_entity.type
_entity.pdbx_description
1 polymer ?
#
loop_
_entity_poly.entity_id
_entity_poly.type
_entity_poly.pdbx_seq_one_letter_code
_entity_poly.pdbx_strand_id
1 'polypeptide(L)' 'NIGHLIRTRFKESQFIIVSLKDGMFSNANVIFRTRFRDGTSVVESSQRVGTSNSNRF' A
#
# COMPACT_ATOMS: atom_id res chain seq x y z
N ASN A 1 -6.13 14.87 1.89
CA ASN A 1 -5.95 13.47 2.34
C ASN A 1 -4.61 13.38 3.06
N ILE A 2 -4.56 12.74 4.23
CA ILE A 2 -3.35 12.67 5.07
C ILE A 2 -2.21 11.85 4.44
N GLY A 3 -2.52 10.82 3.65
CA GLY A 3 -1.55 10.03 2.90
C GLY A 3 -0.73 10.85 1.91
N HIS A 4 -1.30 11.89 1.31
CA HIS A 4 -0.52 12.82 0.46
C HIS A 4 0.49 13.65 1.29
N LEU A 5 0.08 14.13 2.47
CA LEU A 5 0.98 14.85 3.38
C LEU A 5 2.10 13.95 3.88
N ILE A 6 1.77 12.71 4.27
CA ILE A 6 2.74 11.71 4.73
C ILE A 6 3.78 11.44 3.63
N ARG A 7 3.32 11.14 2.41
CA ARG A 7 4.18 10.85 1.26
C ARG A 7 5.10 12.02 0.88
N THR A 8 4.66 13.26 1.06
CA THR A 8 5.40 14.44 0.57
C THR A 8 6.32 15.07 1.62
N ARG A 9 6.04 14.89 2.91
CA ARG A 9 6.79 15.53 4.00
C ARG A 9 7.68 14.58 4.79
N PHE A 10 7.41 13.28 4.79
CA PHE A 10 8.16 12.29 5.57
C PHE A 10 8.75 11.19 4.67
N LYS A 11 9.53 11.59 3.66
CA LYS A 11 10.05 10.68 2.62
C LYS A 11 11.00 9.60 3.13
N GLU A 12 11.71 9.85 4.23
CA GLU A 12 12.69 8.91 4.81
C GLU A 12 12.08 8.04 5.94
N SER A 13 10.79 8.18 6.21
CA SER A 13 10.13 7.47 7.31
C SER A 13 9.14 6.43 6.79
N GLN A 14 9.11 5.27 7.44
CA GLN A 14 8.17 4.20 7.11
C GLN A 14 6.88 4.37 7.91
N PHE A 15 5.73 4.31 7.23
CA PHE A 15 4.41 4.45 7.85
C PHE A 15 3.56 3.21 7.60
N ILE A 16 2.91 2.73 8.66
CA ILE A 16 1.85 1.74 8.58
C ILE A 16 0.53 2.48 8.82
N ILE A 17 -0.41 2.32 7.89
CA ILE A 17 -1.73 2.95 7.97
C ILE A 17 -2.78 1.84 7.97
N VAL A 18 -3.61 1.81 9.02
CA VAL A 18 -4.78 0.92 9.12
C VAL A 18 -6.02 1.76 8.84
N SER A 19 -6.79 1.37 7.83
CA SER A 19 -7.97 2.11 7.38
C SER A 19 -8.96 1.17 6.74
N LEU A 20 -10.26 1.42 6.94
CA LEU A 20 -11.35 0.78 6.19
C LEU A 20 -11.77 1.61 4.96
N LYS A 21 -11.23 2.82 4.81
CA LYS A 21 -11.57 3.75 3.71
C LYS A 21 -10.71 3.50 2.48
N ASP A 22 -11.36 3.24 1.35
CA ASP A 22 -10.73 2.98 0.04
C ASP A 22 -9.71 4.05 -0.37
N GLY A 23 -10.05 5.32 -0.14
CA GLY A 23 -9.21 6.46 -0.51
C GLY A 23 -7.88 6.57 0.23
N MET A 24 -7.62 5.73 1.25
CA MET A 24 -6.30 5.67 1.91
C MET A 24 -5.33 4.73 1.20
N PHE A 25 -5.82 3.69 0.52
CA PHE A 25 -4.96 2.68 -0.12
C PHE A 25 -4.30 3.19 -1.41
N SER A 26 -4.87 4.22 -2.04
CA SER A 26 -4.36 4.78 -3.29
C SER A 26 -2.97 5.42 -3.17
N ASN A 27 -2.57 5.81 -1.96
CA ASN A 27 -1.28 6.45 -1.69
C ASN A 27 -0.23 5.49 -1.11
N ALA A 28 -0.56 4.21 -0.94
CA ALA A 28 0.33 3.21 -0.37
C ALA A 28 1.19 2.53 -1.45
N ASN A 29 2.48 2.32 -1.16
CA ASN A 29 3.39 1.57 -2.02
C ASN A 29 3.07 0.07 -2.01
N VAL A 30 2.75 -0.47 -0.83
CA VAL A 30 2.36 -1.86 -0.60
C VAL A 30 1.03 -1.87 0.13
N ILE A 31 0.12 -2.71 -0.34
CA ILE A 31 -1.19 -2.89 0.30
C ILE A 31 -1.20 -4.27 0.94
N PHE A 32 -1.50 -4.32 2.22
CA PHE A 32 -1.74 -5.56 2.97
C PHE A 32 -3.25 -5.71 3.20
N ARG A 33 -3.78 -6.90 2.91
CA ARG A 33 -5.17 -7.28 3.19
C ARG A 33 -5.18 -8.45 4.16
N THR A 34 -5.88 -8.28 5.26
CA THR A 34 -6.13 -9.34 6.23
C THR A 34 -7.49 -9.96 5.94
N ARG A 35 -7.55 -11.29 5.81
CA ARG A 35 -8.82 -12.02 5.67
C ARG A 35 -8.82 -13.25 6.55
N PHE A 36 -10.00 -13.69 6.97
CA PHE A 36 -10.16 -14.94 7.68
C PHE A 36 -10.43 -16.06 6.67
N ARG A 37 -9.64 -17.13 6.72
CA ARG A 37 -9.78 -18.29 5.85
C ARG A 37 -9.46 -19.55 6.64
N ASP A 38 -10.35 -20.53 6.57
CA ASP A 38 -10.15 -21.87 7.16
C ASP A 38 -9.74 -21.82 8.65
N GLY A 39 -10.43 -20.99 9.43
CA GLY A 39 -10.18 -20.85 10.88
C GLY A 39 -8.96 -20.00 11.25
N THR A 40 -8.22 -19.46 10.26
CA THR A 40 -6.96 -18.74 10.47
C THR A 40 -6.99 -17.35 9.83
N SER A 41 -6.38 -16.38 10.50
CA SER A 41 -6.14 -15.05 9.94
C SER A 41 -4.98 -15.08 8.95
N VAL A 42 -5.26 -14.73 7.70
CA VAL A 42 -4.29 -14.73 6.59
C VAL A 42 -4.02 -13.28 6.16
N VAL A 43 -2.77 -13.00 5.80
CA VAL A 43 -2.33 -11.71 5.25
C VAL A 43 -1.89 -11.88 3.80
N GLU A 44 -2.41 -11.05 2.91
CA GLU A 44 -2.04 -11.01 1.50
C GLU A 44 -1.45 -9.64 1.15
N SER A 45 -0.34 -9.61 0.43
CA SER A 45 0.30 -8.38 -0.01
C SER A 45 0.15 -8.19 -1.52
N SER A 46 -0.26 -6.99 -1.94
CA SER A 46 -0.20 -6.57 -3.35
C SER A 46 0.69 -5.33 -3.46
N GLN A 47 1.82 -5.44 -4.16
CA GLN A 47 2.63 -4.29 -4.51
C GLN A 47 2.05 -3.61 -5.74
N ARG A 48 1.94 -2.28 -5.72
CA ARG A 48 1.72 -1.54 -6.95
C ARG A 48 3.05 -1.53 -7.70
N VAL A 49 3.23 -2.48 -8.62
CA VAL A 49 4.32 -2.44 -9.59
C VAL A 49 4.13 -1.16 -10.39
N GLY A 50 5.02 -0.18 -10.18
CA GLY A 50 5.09 0.97 -11.08
C GLY A 50 5.35 0.41 -12.48
N THR A 51 4.48 0.74 -13.43
CA THR A 51 4.68 0.45 -14.85
C THR A 51 5.93 1.19 -15.32
N SER A 52 7.10 0.59 -15.10
CA SER A 52 8.32 0.91 -15.84
C SER A 52 8.28 0.15 -17.15
N ASN A 53 7.39 0.56 -18.05
CA ASN A 53 7.56 0.27 -19.47
C ASN A 53 8.65 1.21 -19.98
N SER A 54 9.91 0.84 -19.75
CA SER A 54 11.01 1.30 -20.59
C SER A 54 11.40 0.12 -21.47
N ASN A 55 11.10 0.24 -22.77
CA ASN A 55 11.72 -0.56 -23.81
C ASN A 55 13.23 -0.61 -23.54
N ARG A 56 13.72 -1.79 -23.16
CA ARG A 56 15.15 -2.09 -23.22
C ARG A 56 15.38 -2.66 -24.61
N PHE A 57 16.23 -1.95 -25.36
CA PHE A 57 16.75 -2.32 -26.67
C PHE A 57 17.29 -3.74 -26.69
#